data_AF-A0A9N9H302-F1
#
_entry.id   AF-A0A9N9H302-F1
#
_cell.length_a   1.000
_cell.length_b   1.000
_cell.length_c   1.000
_cell.angle_alpha   90.00
_cell.angle_beta   90.00
_cell.angle_gamma   90.00
#
_symmetry.space_group_name_H-M   'P 1'
#
loop_
_entity.id
_entity.type
_entity.pdbx_description
1 polymer ?
#
loop_
_entity_poly.entity_id
_entity_poly.type
_entity_poly.pdbx_seq_one_letter_code
_entity_poly.pdbx_strand_id
1 'polypeptide(L)'
;MCISRVRSFSEYAIYVSRWKDKSNADKIAHYERQEKEKIDEIMILKMNKEELERKFDDLESKNQELLDEIRILKANKEKTEQALREKIEFEKKIYECIGAKDRDTPKKHNTCQLDRLYNKRLNGKQEITMALHRESERLKLEAAKCQMAFGGVANFGWCDEDPNNPGQLIKDIEKLQRDLSSFTVIKGKEVKIHQDAVSELFERYKCKTSINDKTMKHVLSATLQRHILEIIAQRSEKYLHYSNVSKDKLDTLTDIPDERLEVGIKLRANDLCNLLERFCESTSSSDDYHLRASPVKLRQQIYAILCDRGFTSQNHPFIQEVVKDLLVSMDKYRTIESKEKNEKLASKAASLVQQVLNVFYFKLNTQDPVPLFKFYESGRKVDTKVMEGIWNGEPGNFEVEICAFPVVAVMKDEDEKNVLTKARVLVRKMG
;
A
#
# COMPACT_ATOMS: atom_id res chain seq x y z
N MET A 1 -70.25 29.38 39.67
CA MET A 1 -70.24 28.12 38.89
C MET A 1 -69.93 28.43 37.44
N CYS A 2 -68.86 27.82 36.93
CA CYS A 2 -68.57 27.45 35.54
C CYS A 2 -69.00 28.39 34.40
N ILE A 3 -68.04 29.11 33.79
CA ILE A 3 -67.83 29.08 32.33
C ILE A 3 -66.32 29.11 32.05
N SER A 4 -65.70 27.93 32.02
CA SER A 4 -64.33 27.73 31.51
C SER A 4 -64.30 26.41 30.75
N ARG A 5 -64.86 26.39 29.53
CA ARG A 5 -64.81 25.21 28.66
C ARG A 5 -65.08 25.53 27.19
N VAL A 6 -64.29 26.45 26.62
CA VAL A 6 -64.16 26.57 25.15
C VAL A 6 -62.71 26.86 24.79
N ARG A 7 -61.80 25.91 25.08
CA ARG A 7 -60.44 25.88 24.50
C ARG A 7 -59.93 24.47 24.16
N SER A 8 -60.74 23.42 24.30
CA SER A 8 -60.26 22.03 24.17
C SER A 8 -60.51 21.35 22.82
N PHE A 9 -61.25 21.96 21.89
CA PHE A 9 -61.56 21.33 20.60
C PHE A 9 -60.53 21.65 19.49
N SER A 10 -59.96 22.86 19.46
CA SER A 10 -58.96 23.21 18.43
C SER A 10 -57.63 22.50 18.65
N GLU A 11 -57.18 22.37 19.90
CA GLU A 11 -55.92 21.67 20.23
C GLU A 11 -56.03 20.17 19.98
N TYR A 12 -57.19 19.55 20.27
CA TYR A 12 -57.44 18.15 19.96
C TYR A 12 -57.53 17.87 18.46
N ALA A 13 -58.18 18.76 17.70
CA ALA A 13 -58.22 18.66 16.23
C ALA A 13 -56.82 18.79 15.60
N ILE A 14 -55.99 19.71 16.10
CA ILE A 14 -54.58 19.85 15.67
C ILE A 14 -53.77 18.59 16.02
N TYR A 15 -53.96 18.03 17.23
CA TYR A 15 -53.28 16.80 17.65
C TYR A 15 -53.66 15.60 16.78
N VAL A 16 -54.95 15.40 16.51
CA VAL A 16 -55.45 14.29 15.67
C VAL A 16 -55.00 14.45 14.22
N SER A 17 -54.98 15.67 13.67
CA SER A 17 -54.43 15.92 12.34
C SER A 17 -52.93 15.62 12.29
N ARG A 18 -52.14 16.12 13.25
CA ARG A 18 -50.69 15.81 13.34
C ARG A 18 -50.41 14.31 13.50
N TRP A 19 -51.26 13.59 14.23
CA TRP A 19 -51.12 12.15 14.42
C TRP A 19 -51.47 11.36 13.16
N LYS A 20 -52.50 11.79 12.41
CA LYS A 20 -52.82 11.24 11.08
C LYS A 20 -51.73 11.53 10.05
N ASP A 21 -51.19 12.75 10.06
CA ASP A 21 -50.10 13.16 9.17
C ASP A 21 -48.82 12.37 9.46
N LYS A 22 -48.50 12.17 10.75
CA LYS A 22 -47.37 11.33 11.17
C LYS A 22 -47.58 9.86 10.82
N SER A 23 -48.78 9.32 11.04
CA SER A 23 -49.11 7.93 10.67
C SER A 23 -49.06 7.70 9.16
N ASN A 24 -49.46 8.69 8.36
CA ASN A 24 -49.32 8.64 6.89
C ASN A 24 -47.86 8.78 6.46
N ALA A 25 -47.08 9.66 7.09
CA ALA A 25 -45.65 9.79 6.82
C ALA A 25 -44.88 8.51 7.16
N ASP A 26 -45.22 7.84 8.26
CA ASP A 26 -44.61 6.56 8.65
C ASP A 26 -44.94 5.44 7.66
N LYS A 27 -46.17 5.42 7.11
CA LYS A 27 -46.56 4.50 6.03
C LYS A 27 -45.80 4.78 4.73
N ILE A 28 -45.68 6.05 4.34
CA ILE A 28 -44.92 6.46 3.15
C ILE A 28 -43.45 6.04 3.30
N ALA A 29 -42.82 6.35 4.44
CA ALA A 29 -41.43 5.97 4.73
C ALA A 29 -41.21 4.44 4.82
N HIS A 30 -42.26 3.66 5.11
CA HIS A 30 -42.22 2.20 5.05
C HIS A 30 -42.27 1.70 3.60
N TYR A 31 -43.16 2.26 2.77
CA TYR A 31 -43.22 1.92 1.34
C TYR A 31 -41.96 2.34 0.59
N GLU A 32 -41.41 3.52 0.86
CA GLU A 32 -40.14 3.98 0.27
C GLU A 32 -38.97 3.08 0.65
N ARG A 33 -38.95 2.54 1.87
CA ARG A 33 -37.95 1.56 2.30
C ARG A 33 -38.09 0.23 1.55
N GLN A 34 -39.29 -0.31 1.45
CA GLN A 34 -39.53 -1.54 0.67
C GLN A 34 -39.20 -1.35 -0.82
N GLU A 35 -39.50 -0.19 -1.38
CA GLU A 35 -39.17 0.11 -2.78
C GLU A 35 -37.66 0.20 -2.98
N LYS A 36 -36.94 0.83 -2.05
CA LYS A 36 -35.48 0.89 -2.06
C LYS A 36 -34.84 -0.51 -1.94
N GLU A 37 -35.33 -1.35 -1.02
CA GLU A 37 -34.86 -2.73 -0.87
C GLU A 37 -35.05 -3.54 -2.16
N LYS A 38 -36.20 -3.38 -2.84
CA LYS A 38 -36.44 -4.01 -4.14
C LYS A 38 -35.52 -3.48 -5.25
N ILE A 39 -35.23 -2.18 -5.25
CA ILE A 39 -34.28 -1.58 -6.20
C ILE A 39 -32.87 -2.13 -5.98
N ASP A 40 -32.44 -2.24 -4.72
CA ASP A 40 -31.14 -2.80 -4.36
C ASP A 40 -31.05 -4.29 -4.78
N GLU A 41 -32.11 -5.08 -4.56
CA GLU A 41 -32.20 -6.47 -5.01
C GLU A 41 -32.14 -6.60 -6.54
N ILE A 42 -32.86 -5.74 -7.28
CA ILE A 42 -32.79 -5.68 -8.75
C ILE A 42 -31.39 -5.31 -9.22
N MET A 43 -30.69 -4.42 -8.51
CA MET A 43 -29.33 -4.01 -8.86
C MET A 43 -28.34 -5.17 -8.68
N ILE A 44 -28.45 -5.92 -7.58
CA ILE A 44 -27.65 -7.13 -7.35
C ILE A 44 -27.93 -8.18 -8.43
N LEU A 45 -29.20 -8.42 -8.78
CA LEU A 45 -29.57 -9.37 -9.82
C LEU A 45 -29.02 -8.98 -11.20
N LYS A 46 -28.98 -7.68 -11.53
CA LYS A 46 -28.36 -7.18 -12.77
C LYS A 46 -26.85 -7.43 -12.78
N MET A 47 -26.15 -7.11 -11.70
CA MET A 47 -24.71 -7.37 -11.59
C MET A 47 -24.38 -8.86 -11.75
N ASN A 48 -25.17 -9.73 -11.10
CA ASN A 48 -25.00 -11.18 -11.23
C ASN A 48 -25.29 -11.67 -12.65
N LYS A 49 -26.28 -11.10 -13.34
CA LYS A 49 -26.58 -11.43 -14.75
C LYS A 49 -25.40 -11.07 -15.66
N GLU A 50 -24.84 -9.88 -15.51
CA GLU A 50 -23.67 -9.42 -16.29
C GLU A 50 -22.40 -10.25 -16.00
N GLU A 51 -22.22 -10.71 -14.76
CA GLU A 51 -21.15 -11.66 -14.43
C GLU A 51 -21.37 -13.02 -15.10
N LEU A 52 -22.62 -13.52 -15.11
CA LEU A 52 -22.94 -14.81 -15.73
C LEU A 52 -22.79 -14.77 -17.25
N GLU A 53 -23.17 -13.67 -17.90
CA GLU A 53 -22.98 -13.43 -19.34
C GLU A 53 -21.48 -13.45 -19.69
N ARG A 54 -20.64 -12.74 -18.92
CA ARG A 54 -19.18 -12.78 -19.11
C ARG A 54 -18.58 -14.18 -18.97
N LYS A 55 -19.07 -14.98 -18.00
CA LYS A 55 -18.64 -16.38 -17.85
C LYS A 55 -19.08 -17.24 -19.03
N PHE A 56 -20.25 -16.96 -19.61
CA PHE A 56 -20.75 -17.67 -20.77
C PHE A 56 -19.89 -17.38 -22.02
N ASP A 57 -19.55 -16.12 -22.26
CA ASP A 57 -18.69 -15.70 -23.38
C ASP A 57 -17.29 -16.33 -23.28
N ASP A 58 -16.70 -16.37 -22.08
CA ASP A 58 -15.39 -17.02 -21.85
C ASP A 58 -15.44 -18.54 -22.10
N LEU A 59 -16.51 -19.21 -21.67
CA LEU A 59 -16.72 -20.63 -21.95
C LEU A 59 -16.93 -20.90 -23.44
N GLU A 60 -17.62 -20.03 -24.15
CA GLU A 60 -17.82 -20.14 -25.60
C GLU A 60 -16.49 -20.00 -26.35
N SER A 61 -15.65 -19.02 -25.97
CA SER A 61 -14.30 -18.85 -26.53
C SER A 61 -13.43 -20.08 -26.29
N LYS A 62 -13.41 -20.63 -25.06
CA LYS A 62 -12.64 -21.85 -24.73
C LYS A 62 -13.13 -23.07 -25.50
N ASN A 63 -14.44 -23.22 -25.69
CA ASN A 63 -14.99 -24.31 -26.49
C ASN A 63 -14.56 -24.19 -27.96
N GLN A 64 -14.49 -22.96 -28.50
CA GLN A 64 -14.04 -22.74 -29.87
C GLN A 64 -12.55 -23.09 -30.04
N GLU A 65 -11.70 -22.72 -29.09
CA GLU A 65 -10.27 -23.09 -29.08
C GLU A 65 -10.08 -24.61 -29.03
N LEU A 66 -10.82 -25.30 -28.17
CA LEU A 66 -10.79 -26.78 -28.09
C LEU A 66 -11.24 -27.44 -29.40
N LEU A 67 -12.23 -26.88 -30.08
CA LEU A 67 -12.68 -27.38 -31.39
C LEU A 67 -11.59 -27.24 -32.45
N ASP A 68 -10.88 -26.11 -32.47
CA ASP A 68 -9.76 -25.89 -33.39
C ASP A 68 -8.57 -26.82 -33.07
N GLU A 69 -8.28 -27.07 -31.80
CA GLU A 69 -7.24 -28.02 -31.39
C GLU A 69 -7.59 -29.46 -31.82
N ILE A 70 -8.83 -29.89 -31.60
CA ILE A 70 -9.32 -31.19 -32.08
C ILE A 70 -9.19 -31.30 -33.60
N ARG A 71 -9.44 -30.21 -34.35
CA ARG A 71 -9.31 -30.18 -35.80
C ARG A 71 -7.86 -30.38 -36.23
N ILE A 72 -6.91 -29.71 -35.59
CA ILE A 72 -5.47 -29.86 -35.84
C ILE A 72 -5.01 -31.30 -35.52
N LEU A 73 -5.45 -31.85 -34.38
CA LEU A 73 -5.11 -33.22 -33.97
C LEU A 73 -5.63 -34.26 -34.96
N LYS A 74 -6.86 -34.10 -35.48
CA LYS A 74 -7.41 -34.98 -36.52
C LYS A 74 -6.59 -34.93 -37.81
N ALA A 75 -6.24 -33.73 -38.28
CA ALA A 75 -5.40 -33.58 -39.47
C ALA A 75 -4.00 -34.21 -39.30
N ASN A 76 -3.41 -34.10 -38.11
CA ASN A 76 -2.13 -34.74 -37.80
C ASN A 76 -2.24 -36.27 -37.71
N LYS A 77 -3.35 -36.78 -37.18
CA LYS A 77 -3.64 -38.22 -37.16
C LYS A 77 -3.75 -38.79 -38.58
N GLU A 78 -4.46 -38.12 -39.47
CA GLU A 78 -4.57 -38.55 -40.88
C GLU A 78 -3.20 -38.58 -41.57
N LYS A 79 -2.38 -37.54 -41.36
CA LYS A 79 -1.00 -37.50 -41.91
C LYS A 79 -0.14 -38.64 -41.38
N THR A 80 -0.24 -38.98 -40.09
CA THR A 80 0.54 -40.08 -39.51
C THR A 80 0.06 -41.45 -39.98
N GLU A 81 -1.25 -41.65 -40.13
CA GLU A 81 -1.82 -42.87 -40.72
C GLU A 81 -1.41 -43.05 -42.18
N GLN A 82 -1.40 -41.97 -42.97
CA GLN A 82 -0.94 -41.99 -44.35
C GLN A 82 0.54 -42.35 -44.44
N ALA A 83 1.40 -41.72 -43.64
CA ALA A 83 2.82 -42.05 -43.57
C ALA A 83 3.07 -43.51 -43.15
N LEU A 84 2.22 -44.06 -42.27
CA LEU A 84 2.30 -45.47 -41.87
C LEU A 84 1.89 -46.41 -43.01
N ARG A 85 0.83 -46.09 -43.76
CA ARG A 85 0.41 -46.85 -44.96
C ARG A 85 1.51 -46.89 -46.01
N GLU A 86 2.11 -45.73 -46.30
CA GLU A 86 3.24 -45.63 -47.24
C GLU A 86 4.44 -46.48 -46.76
N LYS A 87 4.72 -46.49 -45.46
CA LYS A 87 5.79 -47.32 -44.89
C LYS A 87 5.49 -48.81 -45.04
N ILE A 88 4.27 -49.25 -44.76
CA ILE A 88 3.85 -50.65 -44.91
C ILE A 88 3.92 -51.08 -46.38
N GLU A 89 3.49 -50.22 -47.30
CA GLU A 89 3.55 -50.51 -48.74
C GLU A 89 5.00 -50.60 -49.25
N PHE A 90 5.88 -49.73 -48.75
CA PHE A 90 7.31 -49.80 -49.04
C PHE A 90 7.95 -51.08 -48.49
N GLU A 91 7.61 -51.48 -47.26
CA GLU A 91 8.06 -52.75 -46.67
C GLU A 91 7.57 -53.96 -47.48
N LYS A 92 6.32 -53.95 -47.98
CA LYS A 92 5.80 -54.99 -48.89
C LYS A 92 6.59 -55.06 -50.19
N LYS A 93 6.87 -53.91 -50.84
CA LYS A 93 7.70 -53.85 -52.05
C LYS A 93 9.10 -54.40 -51.82
N ILE A 94 9.69 -54.17 -50.64
CA ILE A 94 10.97 -54.78 -50.26
C ILE A 94 10.86 -56.30 -50.17
N TYR A 95 9.83 -56.83 -49.50
CA TYR A 95 9.60 -58.27 -49.40
C TYR A 95 9.41 -58.93 -50.77
N GLU A 96 8.64 -58.32 -51.67
CA GLU A 96 8.47 -58.80 -53.05
C GLU A 96 9.79 -58.78 -53.84
N CYS A 97 10.60 -57.73 -53.68
CA CYS A 97 11.93 -57.64 -54.29
C CYS A 97 12.95 -58.63 -53.71
N ILE A 98 12.73 -59.14 -52.49
CA ILE A 98 13.55 -60.19 -51.88
C ILE A 98 13.05 -61.58 -52.33
N GLY A 99 11.73 -61.79 -52.42
CA GLY A 99 11.11 -63.02 -52.93
C GLY A 99 11.34 -63.28 -54.43
N ALA A 100 11.59 -62.22 -55.22
CA ALA A 100 11.93 -62.34 -56.64
C ALA A 100 13.41 -62.71 -56.93
N LYS A 101 14.25 -62.90 -55.90
CA LYS A 101 15.69 -63.24 -56.05
C LYS A 101 15.98 -64.74 -56.12
N ASP A 102 15.18 -65.48 -56.88
CA ASP A 102 15.50 -66.86 -57.27
C ASP A 102 15.68 -67.07 -58.78
N ARG A 103 15.83 -65.99 -59.59
CA ARG A 103 16.37 -66.11 -60.95
C ARG A 103 17.31 -64.94 -61.29
N ASP A 104 18.59 -65.28 -61.42
CA ASP A 104 19.70 -64.67 -62.19
C ASP A 104 20.04 -63.16 -62.07
N THR A 105 21.12 -62.88 -61.32
CA THR A 105 22.23 -61.84 -61.40
C THR A 105 22.02 -60.41 -61.98
N PRO A 106 22.84 -59.35 -61.66
CA PRO A 106 23.99 -59.21 -60.72
C PRO A 106 23.88 -58.03 -59.68
N LYS A 107 24.54 -58.19 -58.53
CA LYS A 107 24.41 -57.39 -57.27
C LYS A 107 25.27 -56.10 -57.14
N LYS A 108 25.29 -55.16 -58.09
CA LYS A 108 26.07 -53.89 -57.90
C LYS A 108 25.31 -52.56 -58.00
N HIS A 109 24.10 -52.53 -58.57
CA HIS A 109 23.42 -51.24 -58.82
C HIS A 109 22.44 -50.80 -57.70
N ASN A 110 21.87 -51.73 -56.93
CA ASN A 110 20.79 -51.43 -55.96
C ASN A 110 21.27 -50.99 -54.57
N THR A 111 22.51 -51.30 -54.18
CA THR A 111 23.11 -50.84 -52.91
C THR A 111 23.32 -49.31 -52.90
N CYS A 112 23.71 -48.73 -54.04
CA CYS A 112 24.00 -47.28 -54.16
C CYS A 112 22.76 -46.36 -54.08
N GLN A 113 21.56 -46.89 -54.36
CA GLN A 113 20.30 -46.12 -54.27
C GLN A 113 19.73 -46.14 -52.85
N LEU A 114 19.81 -47.29 -52.16
CA LEU A 114 19.38 -47.42 -50.77
C LEU A 114 20.23 -46.54 -49.83
N ASP A 115 21.55 -46.57 -50.01
CA ASP A 115 22.48 -45.76 -49.19
C ASP A 115 22.21 -44.26 -49.36
N ARG A 116 21.89 -43.81 -50.58
CA ARG A 116 21.52 -42.41 -50.85
C ARG A 116 20.23 -41.99 -50.14
N LEU A 117 19.20 -42.83 -50.16
CA LEU A 117 17.93 -42.55 -49.47
C LEU A 117 18.10 -42.56 -47.94
N TYR A 118 18.89 -43.50 -47.42
CA TYR A 118 19.19 -43.58 -45.99
C TYR A 118 19.95 -42.34 -45.51
N ASN A 119 21.00 -41.94 -46.22
CA ASN A 119 21.77 -40.73 -45.89
C ASN A 119 20.93 -39.46 -46.00
N LYS A 120 20.05 -39.35 -47.01
CA LYS A 120 19.12 -38.21 -47.14
C LYS A 120 18.15 -38.12 -45.95
N ARG A 121 17.64 -39.26 -45.47
CA ARG A 121 16.75 -39.32 -44.29
C ARG A 121 17.51 -38.99 -43.00
N LEU A 122 18.76 -39.45 -42.89
CA LEU A 122 19.63 -39.16 -41.74
C LEU A 122 19.95 -37.67 -41.66
N ASN A 123 20.31 -37.05 -42.78
CA ASN A 123 20.56 -35.62 -42.87
C ASN A 123 19.31 -34.80 -42.53
N GLY A 124 18.13 -35.16 -43.07
CA GLY A 124 16.88 -34.47 -42.72
C GLY A 124 16.52 -34.58 -41.24
N LYS A 125 16.79 -35.72 -40.59
CA LYS A 125 16.62 -35.87 -39.13
C LYS A 125 17.62 -35.03 -38.33
N GLN A 126 18.87 -34.95 -38.78
CA GLN A 126 19.89 -34.10 -38.16
C GLN A 126 19.49 -32.62 -38.25
N GLU A 127 19.00 -32.16 -39.41
CA GLU A 127 18.52 -30.78 -39.59
C GLU A 127 17.37 -30.44 -38.64
N ILE A 128 16.37 -31.33 -38.51
CA ILE A 128 15.24 -31.13 -37.58
C ILE A 128 15.72 -31.11 -36.13
N THR A 129 16.65 -32.00 -35.77
CA THR A 129 17.21 -32.06 -34.41
C THR A 129 17.99 -30.78 -34.08
N MET A 130 18.78 -30.28 -35.04
CA MET A 130 19.50 -29.01 -34.89
C MET A 130 18.54 -27.82 -34.77
N ALA A 131 17.46 -27.80 -35.55
CA ALA A 131 16.44 -26.76 -35.47
C ALA A 131 15.72 -26.77 -34.11
N LEU A 132 15.31 -27.95 -33.63
CA LEU A 132 14.69 -28.12 -32.31
C LEU A 132 15.64 -27.72 -31.18
N HIS A 133 16.93 -28.06 -31.29
CA HIS A 133 17.90 -27.70 -30.27
C HIS A 133 18.11 -26.18 -30.21
N ARG A 134 18.23 -25.50 -31.37
CA ARG A 134 18.29 -24.04 -31.44
C ARG A 134 17.07 -23.37 -30.82
N GLU A 135 15.88 -23.90 -31.09
CA GLU A 135 14.64 -23.36 -30.55
C GLU A 135 14.54 -23.58 -29.03
N SER A 136 14.96 -24.74 -28.54
CA SER A 136 15.04 -25.01 -27.09
C SER A 136 15.99 -24.05 -26.38
N GLU A 137 17.17 -23.77 -26.96
CA GLU A 137 18.11 -22.80 -26.40
C GLU A 137 17.56 -21.36 -26.45
N ARG A 138 16.85 -20.99 -27.52
CA ARG A 138 16.15 -19.70 -27.62
C ARG A 138 15.12 -19.54 -26.50
N LEU A 139 14.29 -20.56 -26.28
CA LEU A 139 13.27 -20.57 -25.22
C LEU A 139 13.89 -20.54 -23.82
N LYS A 140 14.99 -21.26 -23.58
CA LYS A 140 15.73 -21.18 -22.30
C LYS A 140 16.27 -19.78 -22.05
N LEU A 141 16.84 -19.13 -23.07
CA LEU A 141 17.35 -17.77 -22.95
C LEU A 141 16.23 -16.77 -22.67
N GLU A 142 15.08 -16.94 -23.31
CA GLU A 142 13.89 -16.13 -23.08
C GLU A 142 13.33 -16.34 -21.67
N ALA A 143 13.21 -17.60 -21.21
CA ALA A 143 12.82 -17.93 -19.84
C ALA A 143 13.80 -17.35 -18.82
N ALA A 144 15.12 -17.40 -19.06
CA ALA A 144 16.12 -16.79 -18.20
C ALA A 144 15.99 -15.25 -18.15
N LYS A 145 15.70 -14.59 -19.28
CA LYS A 145 15.41 -13.14 -19.31
C LYS A 145 14.15 -12.80 -18.52
N CYS A 146 13.07 -13.56 -18.69
CA CYS A 146 11.85 -13.42 -17.90
C CYS A 146 12.10 -13.66 -16.42
N GLN A 147 12.88 -14.67 -16.04
CA GLN A 147 13.26 -14.94 -14.64
C GLN A 147 14.14 -13.83 -14.04
N MET A 148 15.05 -13.24 -14.81
CA MET A 148 15.83 -12.08 -14.37
C MET A 148 14.94 -10.84 -14.17
N ALA A 149 14.03 -10.58 -15.12
CA ALA A 149 13.03 -9.51 -14.98
C ALA A 149 12.10 -9.77 -13.79
N PHE A 150 11.74 -11.02 -13.54
CA PHE A 150 10.97 -11.47 -12.39
C PHE A 150 11.69 -11.19 -11.07
N GLY A 151 13.00 -11.50 -10.96
CA GLY A 151 13.79 -11.20 -9.77
C GLY A 151 13.82 -9.71 -9.41
N GLY A 152 13.87 -8.82 -10.42
CA GLY A 152 13.83 -7.37 -10.22
C GLY A 152 12.45 -6.83 -9.80
N VAL A 153 11.37 -7.40 -10.35
CA VAL A 153 10.00 -7.02 -9.99
C VAL A 153 9.56 -7.63 -8.66
N ALA A 154 10.09 -8.81 -8.31
CA ALA A 154 9.73 -9.52 -7.07
C ALA A 154 10.45 -9.06 -5.80
N ASN A 155 11.52 -8.27 -5.95
CA ASN A 155 12.18 -7.68 -4.82
C ASN A 155 11.53 -6.35 -4.43
N PHE A 156 10.62 -6.36 -3.45
CA PHE A 156 10.07 -5.12 -2.87
C PHE A 156 11.06 -4.36 -1.99
N GLY A 157 12.22 -4.95 -1.68
CA GLY A 157 13.30 -4.28 -0.96
C GLY A 157 14.09 -3.36 -1.88
N TRP A 158 14.40 -2.17 -1.39
CA TRP A 158 15.41 -1.32 -2.01
C TRP A 158 16.81 -1.91 -1.82
N CYS A 159 17.72 -1.61 -2.74
CA CYS A 159 19.13 -1.96 -2.56
C CYS A 159 19.69 -1.29 -1.30
N ASP A 160 20.70 -1.90 -0.65
CA ASP A 160 21.30 -1.38 0.59
C ASP A 160 21.87 0.05 0.43
N GLU A 161 22.26 0.42 -0.79
CA GLU A 161 22.77 1.74 -1.15
C GLU A 161 21.67 2.78 -1.46
N ASP A 162 20.41 2.34 -1.60
CA ASP A 162 19.30 3.23 -1.94
C ASP A 162 18.88 4.08 -0.72
N PRO A 163 18.68 5.40 -0.84
CA PRO A 163 18.25 6.25 0.27
C PRO A 163 16.94 5.83 0.96
N ASN A 164 16.12 5.01 0.31
CA ASN A 164 14.82 4.54 0.80
C ASN A 164 14.88 3.14 1.44
N ASN A 165 16.07 2.53 1.56
CA ASN A 165 16.19 1.23 2.22
C ASN A 165 15.78 1.28 3.71
N PRO A 166 15.30 0.17 4.28
CA PRO A 166 14.84 0.12 5.67
C PRO A 166 15.90 0.56 6.69
N GLY A 167 17.18 0.26 6.43
CA GLY A 167 18.28 0.67 7.30
C GLY A 167 18.49 2.18 7.32
N GLN A 168 18.33 2.86 6.18
CA GLN A 168 18.38 4.32 6.11
C GLN A 168 17.17 4.96 6.80
N LEU A 169 15.98 4.36 6.67
CA LEU A 169 14.79 4.81 7.40
C LEU A 169 15.01 4.81 8.92
N ILE A 170 15.61 3.74 9.48
CA ILE A 170 15.93 3.68 10.91
C ILE A 170 16.90 4.80 11.30
N LYS A 171 17.97 5.02 10.53
CA LYS A 171 18.93 6.11 10.78
C LYS A 171 18.27 7.49 10.75
N ASP A 172 17.33 7.70 9.84
CA ASP A 172 16.59 8.97 9.73
C ASP A 172 15.64 9.17 10.91
N ILE A 173 14.96 8.11 11.37
CA ILE A 173 14.14 8.14 12.59
C ILE A 173 15.02 8.48 13.80
N GLU A 174 16.17 7.84 13.97
CA GLU A 174 17.09 8.14 15.06
C GLU A 174 17.62 9.58 15.01
N LYS A 175 17.90 10.10 13.80
CA LYS A 175 18.29 11.50 13.61
C LYS A 175 17.16 12.44 14.02
N LEU A 176 15.94 12.17 13.58
CA LEU A 176 14.75 12.94 13.97
C LEU A 176 14.56 12.94 15.50
N GLN A 177 14.73 11.79 16.16
CA GLN A 177 14.67 11.70 17.62
C GLN A 177 15.71 12.60 18.31
N ARG A 178 16.96 12.62 17.81
CA ARG A 178 18.03 13.49 18.34
C ARG A 178 17.72 14.96 18.13
N ASP A 179 17.30 15.33 16.92
CA ASP A 179 16.98 16.72 16.57
C ASP A 179 15.77 17.24 17.35
N LEU A 180 14.74 16.42 17.52
CA LEU A 180 13.56 16.72 18.33
C LEU A 180 13.92 16.88 19.81
N SER A 181 14.77 16.00 20.34
CA SER A 181 15.27 16.12 21.72
C SER A 181 16.10 17.38 21.93
N SER A 182 16.90 17.77 20.94
CA SER A 182 17.72 19.00 20.97
C SER A 182 16.84 20.26 20.91
N PHE A 183 15.79 20.23 20.10
CA PHE A 183 14.86 21.36 19.93
C PHE A 183 14.02 21.64 21.18
N THR A 184 13.67 20.59 21.92
CA THR A 184 12.80 20.61 23.11
C THR A 184 13.57 20.73 24.43
N VAL A 185 14.87 21.04 24.39
CA VAL A 185 15.67 21.25 25.60
C VAL A 185 15.16 22.50 26.34
N ILE A 186 14.92 22.32 27.64
CA ILE A 186 14.51 23.37 28.57
C ILE A 186 15.55 23.60 29.68
N LYS A 187 16.78 23.10 29.48
CA LYS A 187 17.93 23.32 30.37
C LYS A 187 18.66 24.60 29.94
N GLY A 188 19.02 25.45 30.90
CA GLY A 188 19.79 26.68 30.67
C GLY A 188 19.21 27.87 31.45
N LYS A 189 20.06 28.84 31.80
CA LYS A 189 19.65 30.07 32.52
C LYS A 189 18.76 30.98 31.65
N GLU A 190 18.84 30.82 30.34
CA GLU A 190 18.16 31.65 29.32
C GLU A 190 16.76 31.14 28.95
N VAL A 191 16.28 30.07 29.60
CA VAL A 191 14.96 29.48 29.33
C VAL A 191 14.05 29.76 30.53
N LYS A 192 13.02 30.56 30.31
CA LYS A 192 11.94 30.78 31.28
C LYS A 192 10.78 29.84 30.97
N ILE A 193 10.27 29.15 31.98
CA ILE A 193 9.17 28.18 31.85
C ILE A 193 7.89 28.82 32.37
N HIS A 194 6.80 28.74 31.62
CA HIS A 194 5.49 29.27 32.02
C HIS A 194 4.71 28.16 32.73
N GLN A 195 4.69 28.20 34.07
CA GLN A 195 4.23 27.08 34.90
C GLN A 195 2.74 26.73 34.69
N ASP A 196 1.86 27.73 34.57
CA ASP A 196 0.42 27.51 34.40
C ASP A 196 0.13 26.77 33.09
N ALA A 197 0.69 27.25 31.98
CA ALA A 197 0.57 26.61 30.66
C ALA A 197 1.18 25.19 30.65
N VAL A 198 2.26 24.95 31.39
CA VAL A 198 2.86 23.61 31.54
C VAL A 198 1.93 22.67 32.31
N SER A 199 1.20 23.17 33.30
CA SER A 199 0.24 22.37 34.06
C SER A 199 -0.91 21.90 33.17
N GLU A 200 -1.48 22.83 32.39
CA GLU A 200 -2.51 22.50 31.40
C GLU A 200 -2.01 21.47 30.38
N LEU A 201 -0.74 21.60 29.94
CA LEU A 201 -0.13 20.64 29.03
C LEU A 201 0.00 19.26 29.66
N PHE A 202 0.43 19.18 30.92
CA PHE A 202 0.54 17.92 31.66
C PHE A 202 -0.81 17.26 31.86
N GLU A 203 -1.85 18.02 32.20
CA GLU A 203 -3.22 17.52 32.29
C GLU A 203 -3.70 16.95 30.97
N ARG A 204 -3.46 17.65 29.85
CA ARG A 204 -3.83 17.18 28.51
C ARG A 204 -3.22 15.81 28.17
N TYR A 205 -1.97 15.58 28.55
CA TYR A 205 -1.28 14.31 28.33
C TYR A 205 -1.41 13.32 29.50
N LYS A 206 -2.21 13.67 30.52
CA LYS A 206 -2.44 12.86 31.74
C LYS A 206 -1.15 12.52 32.50
N CYS A 207 -0.17 13.42 32.47
CA CYS A 207 1.04 13.30 33.28
C CYS A 207 0.67 13.44 34.76
N LYS A 208 1.24 12.60 35.63
CA LYS A 208 1.11 12.68 37.10
C LYS A 208 2.20 13.55 37.74
N THR A 209 3.28 13.84 37.01
CA THR A 209 4.36 14.69 37.51
C THR A 209 3.87 16.10 37.83
N SER A 210 4.11 16.57 39.05
CA SER A 210 3.81 17.93 39.48
C SER A 210 4.83 18.94 38.96
N ILE A 211 4.46 20.22 38.80
CA ILE A 211 5.37 21.30 38.40
C ILE A 211 6.59 21.41 39.33
N ASN A 212 6.38 21.13 40.61
CA ASN A 212 7.40 21.25 41.65
C ASN A 212 8.34 20.03 41.73
N ASP A 213 8.09 19.00 40.92
CA ASP A 213 8.90 17.79 40.90
C ASP A 213 10.28 18.04 40.25
N LYS A 214 11.32 17.41 40.80
CA LYS A 214 12.68 17.45 40.21
C LYS A 214 12.72 16.89 38.79
N THR A 215 11.80 15.96 38.48
CA THR A 215 11.65 15.31 37.17
C THR A 215 10.82 16.14 36.19
N MET A 216 10.11 17.19 36.64
CA MET A 216 9.24 18.03 35.81
C MET A 216 9.91 18.44 34.51
N LYS A 217 11.18 18.85 34.56
CA LYS A 217 11.87 19.32 33.37
C LYS A 217 12.07 18.23 32.30
N HIS A 218 12.31 17.00 32.73
CA HIS A 218 12.46 15.88 31.81
C HIS A 218 11.11 15.51 31.20
N VAL A 219 10.05 15.49 32.02
CA VAL A 219 8.68 15.23 31.57
C VAL A 219 8.19 16.31 30.61
N LEU A 220 8.45 17.60 30.90
CA LEU A 220 8.12 18.70 30.00
C LEU A 220 8.85 18.60 28.67
N SER A 221 10.16 18.32 28.68
CA SER A 221 10.90 18.14 27.43
C SER A 221 10.29 17.03 26.58
N ALA A 222 10.03 15.85 27.15
CA ALA A 222 9.39 14.73 26.45
C ALA A 222 7.96 15.05 25.98
N THR A 223 7.18 15.78 26.78
CA THR A 223 5.83 16.21 26.43
C THR A 223 5.85 17.16 25.23
N LEU A 224 6.80 18.09 25.19
CA LEU A 224 7.00 18.98 24.05
C LEU A 224 7.42 18.21 22.79
N GLN A 225 8.20 17.12 22.91
CA GLN A 225 8.55 16.26 21.77
C GLN A 225 7.29 15.66 21.13
N ARG A 226 6.44 15.03 21.95
CA ARG A 226 5.15 14.48 21.49
C ARG A 226 4.25 15.59 20.92
N HIS A 227 4.15 16.71 21.61
CA HIS A 227 3.29 17.82 21.22
C HIS A 227 3.65 18.40 19.84
N ILE A 228 4.95 18.57 19.56
CA ILE A 228 5.44 19.01 18.26
C ILE A 228 5.06 18.00 17.16
N LEU A 229 5.31 16.71 17.40
CA LEU A 229 4.98 15.67 16.43
C LEU A 229 3.47 15.65 16.13
N GLU A 230 2.62 15.79 17.16
CA GLU A 230 1.17 15.85 16.99
C GLU A 230 0.71 17.09 16.21
N ILE A 231 1.31 18.27 16.45
CA ILE A 231 1.01 19.49 15.66
C ILE A 231 1.34 19.25 14.19
N ILE A 232 2.55 18.77 13.90
CA ILE A 232 2.99 18.53 12.52
C ILE A 232 2.11 17.47 11.88
N ALA A 233 1.80 16.38 12.60
CA ALA A 233 0.95 15.32 12.08
C ALA A 233 -0.46 15.83 11.73
N GLN A 234 -1.12 16.54 12.65
CA GLN A 234 -2.45 17.11 12.41
C GLN A 234 -2.48 18.08 11.22
N ARG A 235 -1.45 18.91 11.07
CA ARG A 235 -1.35 19.83 9.94
C ARG A 235 -1.07 19.10 8.63
N SER A 236 -0.21 18.09 8.66
CA SER A 236 0.15 17.27 7.50
C SER A 236 -1.02 16.43 7.01
N GLU A 237 -1.78 15.83 7.92
CA GLU A 237 -3.03 15.14 7.58
C GLU A 237 -4.01 16.10 6.92
N LYS A 238 -4.28 17.27 7.49
CA LYS A 238 -5.17 18.26 6.87
C LYS A 238 -4.68 18.71 5.49
N TYR A 239 -3.37 18.87 5.32
CA TYR A 239 -2.79 19.29 4.04
C TYR A 239 -2.85 18.19 2.98
N LEU A 240 -2.52 16.95 3.34
CA LEU A 240 -2.44 15.78 2.45
C LEU A 240 -3.77 15.05 2.28
N HIS A 241 -4.79 15.39 3.06
CA HIS A 241 -6.14 14.82 3.01
C HIS A 241 -7.10 15.87 2.45
N TYR A 242 -6.92 16.20 1.18
CA TYR A 242 -7.77 17.16 0.48
C TYR A 242 -9.12 16.50 0.16
N SER A 243 -10.10 16.73 1.04
CA SER A 243 -11.47 16.19 0.96
C SER A 243 -12.51 17.28 0.64
N ASN A 244 -12.09 18.54 0.45
CA ASN A 244 -12.98 19.70 0.29
C ASN A 244 -13.23 20.15 -1.15
N VAL A 245 -12.82 19.38 -2.17
CA VAL A 245 -13.37 19.56 -3.52
C VAL A 245 -14.44 18.50 -3.70
N SER A 246 -15.66 18.96 -3.97
CA SER A 246 -16.76 18.07 -4.37
C SER A 246 -16.24 17.11 -5.43
N LYS A 247 -16.52 15.82 -5.29
CA LYS A 247 -16.14 14.81 -6.30
C LYS A 247 -16.50 15.25 -7.72
N ASP A 248 -17.56 16.05 -7.87
CA ASP A 248 -18.03 16.66 -9.12
C ASP A 248 -17.07 17.67 -9.80
N LYS A 249 -15.95 18.07 -9.17
CA LYS A 249 -14.95 18.99 -9.75
C LYS A 249 -13.55 18.37 -9.90
N LEU A 250 -13.35 17.10 -9.53
CA LEU A 250 -12.02 16.46 -9.56
C LEU A 250 -11.67 15.85 -10.93
N ASP A 251 -12.44 16.13 -11.97
CA ASP A 251 -12.30 15.52 -13.29
C ASP A 251 -11.14 16.11 -14.13
N THR A 252 -10.57 17.26 -13.76
CA THR A 252 -9.47 17.86 -14.53
C THR A 252 -8.18 17.99 -13.73
N LEU A 253 -7.07 17.55 -14.34
CA LEU A 253 -5.68 17.69 -13.88
C LEU A 253 -5.27 19.14 -13.49
N THR A 254 -6.09 20.13 -13.82
CA THR A 254 -5.80 21.57 -13.74
C THR A 254 -6.22 22.26 -12.44
N ASP A 255 -6.94 21.57 -11.55
CA ASP A 255 -7.55 22.22 -10.38
C ASP A 255 -6.67 22.20 -9.12
N ILE A 256 -5.50 21.53 -9.18
CA ILE A 256 -4.54 21.50 -8.08
C ILE A 256 -3.52 22.62 -8.31
N PRO A 257 -3.45 23.63 -7.42
CA PRO A 257 -2.44 24.68 -7.52
C PRO A 257 -1.03 24.09 -7.53
N ASP A 258 -0.11 24.68 -8.29
CA ASP A 258 1.29 24.26 -8.38
C ASP A 258 1.99 24.18 -7.01
N GLU A 259 1.51 24.94 -6.02
CA GLU A 259 1.99 24.94 -4.63
C GLU A 259 1.54 23.71 -3.81
N ARG A 260 0.78 22.79 -4.42
CA ARG A 260 0.23 21.58 -3.78
C ARG A 260 0.38 20.33 -4.64
N LEU A 261 1.38 20.30 -5.53
CA LEU A 261 1.63 19.17 -6.42
C LEU A 261 1.87 17.86 -5.65
N GLU A 262 2.44 17.91 -4.44
CA GLU A 262 2.62 16.74 -3.58
C GLU A 262 1.27 16.06 -3.25
N VAL A 263 0.23 16.85 -3.02
CA VAL A 263 -1.13 16.36 -2.76
C VAL A 263 -1.70 15.71 -4.02
N GLY A 264 -1.53 16.36 -5.17
CA GLY A 264 -2.00 15.85 -6.45
C GLY A 264 -1.35 14.54 -6.85
N ILE A 265 -0.02 14.47 -6.74
CA ILE A 265 0.76 13.25 -6.99
C ILE A 265 0.27 12.12 -6.08
N LYS A 266 0.14 12.37 -4.78
CA LYS A 266 -0.36 11.38 -3.82
C LYS A 266 -1.75 10.86 -4.19
N LEU A 267 -2.70 11.75 -4.47
CA LEU A 267 -4.09 11.38 -4.80
C LEU A 267 -4.15 10.53 -6.07
N ARG A 268 -3.49 10.97 -7.15
CA ARG A 268 -3.50 10.24 -8.43
C ARG A 268 -2.75 8.93 -8.36
N ALA A 269 -1.68 8.85 -7.58
CA ALA A 269 -1.00 7.58 -7.32
C ALA A 269 -1.91 6.60 -6.59
N ASN A 270 -2.66 7.05 -5.58
CA ASN A 270 -3.64 6.20 -4.89
C ASN A 270 -4.77 5.74 -5.83
N ASP A 271 -5.31 6.64 -6.66
CA ASP A 271 -6.33 6.28 -7.66
C ASP A 271 -5.79 5.19 -8.62
N LEU A 272 -4.56 5.35 -9.10
CA LEU A 272 -3.93 4.39 -10.00
C LEU A 272 -3.62 3.06 -9.32
N CYS A 273 -3.14 3.06 -8.07
CA CYS A 273 -2.97 1.84 -7.28
C CYS A 273 -4.30 1.07 -7.15
N ASN A 274 -5.39 1.76 -6.80
CA ASN A 274 -6.72 1.16 -6.68
C ASN A 274 -7.22 0.59 -8.02
N LEU A 275 -6.95 1.27 -9.14
CA LEU A 275 -7.28 0.76 -10.47
C LEU A 275 -6.47 -0.48 -10.82
N LEU A 276 -5.18 -0.51 -10.49
CA LEU A 276 -4.31 -1.68 -10.71
C LEU A 276 -4.75 -2.87 -9.85
N GLU A 277 -5.10 -2.65 -8.59
CA GLU A 277 -5.64 -3.70 -7.70
C GLU A 277 -6.93 -4.29 -8.28
N ARG A 278 -7.91 -3.45 -8.66
CA ARG A 278 -9.17 -3.90 -9.29
C ARG A 278 -8.95 -4.60 -10.63
N PHE A 279 -8.02 -4.10 -11.44
CA PHE A 279 -7.67 -4.73 -12.71
C PHE A 279 -7.10 -6.14 -12.44
N CYS A 280 -6.20 -6.26 -11.45
CA CYS A 280 -5.62 -7.54 -11.04
C CYS A 280 -6.66 -8.54 -10.52
N GLU A 281 -7.68 -8.08 -9.79
CA GLU A 281 -8.81 -8.90 -9.33
C GLU A 281 -9.73 -9.33 -10.49
N SER A 282 -9.89 -8.49 -11.51
CA SER A 282 -10.78 -8.73 -12.64
C SER A 282 -10.22 -9.67 -13.70
N THR A 283 -8.89 -9.76 -13.81
CA THR A 283 -8.23 -10.65 -14.75
C THR A 283 -8.14 -12.06 -14.18
N SER A 284 -8.64 -13.07 -14.89
CA SER A 284 -8.55 -14.51 -14.53
C SER A 284 -7.11 -15.03 -14.37
N SER A 285 -6.10 -14.19 -14.64
CA SER A 285 -4.68 -14.41 -14.40
C SER A 285 -4.31 -14.14 -12.95
N SER A 286 -4.92 -14.88 -12.01
CA SER A 286 -4.55 -14.79 -10.60
C SER A 286 -3.06 -15.03 -10.36
N ASP A 287 -2.36 -15.69 -11.29
CA ASP A 287 -0.97 -16.09 -11.10
C ASP A 287 0.03 -15.07 -11.69
N ASP A 288 -0.44 -13.95 -12.26
CA ASP A 288 0.46 -12.88 -12.72
C ASP A 288 0.98 -12.06 -11.54
N TYR A 289 2.13 -12.48 -11.05
CA TYR A 289 2.87 -11.80 -9.98
C TYR A 289 3.23 -10.34 -10.34
N HIS A 290 3.57 -10.05 -11.61
CA HIS A 290 3.93 -8.68 -12.01
C HIS A 290 2.75 -7.74 -11.79
N LEU A 291 1.54 -8.21 -12.14
CA LEU A 291 0.35 -7.43 -11.96
C LEU A 291 0.01 -7.22 -10.47
N ARG A 292 0.17 -8.26 -9.64
CA ARG A 292 -0.01 -8.16 -8.18
C ARG A 292 1.02 -7.24 -7.50
N ALA A 293 2.26 -7.23 -7.98
CA ALA A 293 3.36 -6.42 -7.45
C ALA A 293 3.29 -4.95 -7.90
N SER A 294 2.59 -4.66 -9.00
CA SER A 294 2.57 -3.34 -9.63
C SER A 294 2.05 -2.20 -8.73
N PRO A 295 0.94 -2.35 -7.98
CA PRO A 295 0.48 -1.31 -7.06
C PRO A 295 1.53 -0.96 -6.00
N VAL A 296 2.18 -1.98 -5.43
CA VAL A 296 3.23 -1.81 -4.42
C VAL A 296 4.42 -1.05 -5.01
N LYS A 297 4.94 -1.50 -6.16
CA LYS A 297 6.08 -0.86 -6.83
C LYS A 297 5.77 0.58 -7.23
N LEU A 298 4.58 0.85 -7.75
CA LEU A 298 4.15 2.19 -8.10
C LEU A 298 4.15 3.10 -6.86
N ARG A 299 3.51 2.67 -5.76
CA ARG A 299 3.52 3.39 -4.49
C ARG A 299 4.95 3.70 -4.05
N GLN A 300 5.81 2.69 -4.02
CA GLN A 300 7.20 2.84 -3.60
C GLN A 300 7.95 3.91 -4.41
N GLN A 301 7.84 3.87 -5.74
CA GLN A 301 8.51 4.82 -6.62
C GLN A 301 7.97 6.25 -6.48
N ILE A 302 6.64 6.42 -6.41
CA ILE A 302 6.03 7.74 -6.22
C ILE A 302 6.47 8.37 -4.90
N TYR A 303 6.42 7.60 -3.81
CA TYR A 303 6.81 8.13 -2.51
C TYR A 303 8.32 8.35 -2.38
N ALA A 304 9.16 7.60 -3.10
CA ALA A 304 10.60 7.88 -3.20
C ALA A 304 10.86 9.23 -3.89
N ILE A 305 10.15 9.53 -4.98
CA ILE A 305 10.23 10.84 -5.65
C ILE A 305 9.78 11.96 -4.71
N LEU A 306 8.68 11.75 -3.96
CA LEU A 306 8.20 12.72 -2.97
C LEU A 306 9.18 12.90 -1.80
N CYS A 307 9.87 11.85 -1.34
CA CYS A 307 10.94 11.96 -0.35
C CYS A 307 12.09 12.86 -0.83
N ASP A 308 12.50 12.69 -2.08
CA ASP A 308 13.68 13.38 -2.62
C ASP A 308 13.37 14.81 -3.07
N ARG A 309 12.14 15.08 -3.53
CA ARG A 309 11.77 16.33 -4.19
C ARG A 309 10.66 17.10 -3.48
N GLY A 310 9.77 16.42 -2.76
CA GLY A 310 8.70 17.04 -2.00
C GLY A 310 9.25 17.83 -0.82
N PHE A 311 8.72 19.04 -0.60
CA PHE A 311 9.08 19.88 0.54
C PHE A 311 10.58 20.20 0.71
N THR A 312 11.41 20.05 -0.34
CA THR A 312 12.86 20.28 -0.28
C THR A 312 13.23 21.73 0.07
N SER A 313 12.42 22.68 -0.39
CA SER A 313 12.58 24.09 -0.03
C SER A 313 12.03 24.38 1.35
N GLN A 314 12.87 24.92 2.25
CA GLN A 314 12.39 25.45 3.54
C GLN A 314 11.39 26.61 3.38
N ASN A 315 11.33 27.21 2.18
CA ASN A 315 10.39 28.27 1.83
C ASN A 315 9.06 27.75 1.28
N HIS A 316 8.82 26.43 1.29
CA HIS A 316 7.54 25.88 0.89
C HIS A 316 6.42 26.48 1.78
N PRO A 317 5.33 27.04 1.22
CA PRO A 317 4.31 27.76 1.99
C PRO A 317 3.74 26.96 3.16
N PHE A 318 3.43 25.68 2.93
CA PHE A 318 2.96 24.78 3.98
C PHE A 318 3.97 24.61 5.13
N ILE A 319 5.27 24.47 4.83
CA ILE A 319 6.31 24.33 5.87
C ILE A 319 6.37 25.61 6.70
N GLN A 320 6.33 26.78 6.06
CA GLN A 320 6.35 28.07 6.75
C GLN A 320 5.14 28.26 7.68
N GLU A 321 3.94 27.84 7.25
CA GLU A 321 2.74 27.86 8.09
C GLU A 321 2.92 26.97 9.33
N VAL A 322 3.35 25.72 9.14
CA VAL A 322 3.56 24.77 10.24
C VAL A 322 4.66 25.26 11.19
N VAL A 323 5.74 25.82 10.67
CA VAL A 323 6.82 26.40 11.47
C VAL A 323 6.31 27.55 12.33
N LYS A 324 5.52 28.46 11.75
CA LYS A 324 4.93 29.58 12.50
C LYS A 324 4.06 29.08 13.66
N ASP A 325 3.18 28.11 13.39
CA ASP A 325 2.33 27.52 14.42
C ASP A 325 3.12 26.81 15.51
N LEU A 326 4.18 26.09 15.13
CA LEU A 326 5.04 25.38 16.05
C LEU A 326 5.77 26.36 16.97
N LEU A 327 6.35 27.43 16.45
CA LEU A 327 7.03 28.46 17.26
C LEU A 327 6.04 29.13 18.23
N VAL A 328 4.88 29.57 17.73
CA VAL A 328 3.83 30.17 18.56
C VAL A 328 3.35 29.20 19.64
N SER A 329 3.22 27.91 19.33
CA SER A 329 2.84 26.91 20.33
C SER A 329 3.93 26.72 21.39
N MET A 330 5.19 26.65 20.98
CA MET A 330 6.32 26.47 21.90
C MET A 330 6.51 27.66 22.85
N ASP A 331 6.29 28.87 22.36
CA ASP A 331 6.39 30.12 23.14
C ASP A 331 5.37 30.18 24.29
N LYS A 332 4.26 29.42 24.20
CA LYS A 332 3.29 29.31 25.30
C LYS A 332 3.88 28.65 26.54
N TYR A 333 4.76 27.66 26.35
CA TYR A 333 5.28 26.85 27.45
C TYR A 333 6.66 27.32 27.93
N ARG A 334 7.43 27.96 27.05
CA ARG A 334 8.76 28.49 27.38
C ARG A 334 9.10 29.75 26.59
N THR A 335 9.91 30.63 27.17
CA THR A 335 10.56 31.73 26.47
C THR A 335 12.06 31.52 26.43
N ILE A 336 12.68 31.71 25.26
CA ILE A 336 14.14 31.71 25.09
C ILE A 336 14.61 33.17 24.99
N GLU A 337 15.41 33.63 25.94
CA GLU A 337 15.85 35.04 26.00
C GLU A 337 17.03 35.35 25.07
N SER A 338 17.75 34.32 24.62
CA SER A 338 18.91 34.48 23.74
C SER A 338 18.49 34.81 22.31
N LYS A 339 18.83 36.03 21.86
CA LYS A 339 18.58 36.50 20.49
C LYS A 339 19.20 35.58 19.43
N GLU A 340 20.44 35.13 19.64
CA GLU A 340 21.16 34.22 18.72
C GLU A 340 20.43 32.87 18.59
N LYS A 341 19.92 32.31 19.70
CA LYS A 341 19.19 31.04 19.67
C LYS A 341 17.84 31.19 18.97
N ASN A 342 17.17 32.33 19.13
CA ASN A 342 15.90 32.62 18.47
C ASN A 342 16.06 32.76 16.94
N GLU A 343 17.12 33.40 16.47
CA GLU A 343 17.42 33.51 15.03
C GLU A 343 17.59 32.14 14.36
N LYS A 344 18.23 31.19 15.06
CA LYS A 344 18.43 29.81 14.57
C LYS A 344 17.22 28.89 14.80
N LEU A 345 16.22 29.32 15.58
CA LEU A 345 15.10 28.48 15.99
C LEU A 345 14.15 28.18 14.83
N ALA A 346 13.89 29.17 13.98
CA ALA A 346 13.01 29.03 12.82
C ALA A 346 13.55 28.03 11.80
N SER A 347 14.86 28.06 11.48
CA SER A 347 15.44 27.09 10.53
C SER A 347 15.50 25.68 11.12
N LYS A 348 15.76 25.56 12.43
CA LYS A 348 15.66 24.26 13.13
C LYS A 348 14.24 23.70 13.09
N ALA A 349 13.24 24.54 13.32
CA ALA A 349 11.84 24.15 13.20
C ALA A 349 11.51 23.71 11.76
N ALA A 350 11.95 24.45 10.75
CA ALA A 350 11.73 24.09 9.34
C ALA A 350 12.37 22.74 9.00
N SER A 351 13.62 22.52 9.42
CA SER A 351 14.30 21.24 9.24
C SER A 351 13.59 20.10 9.98
N LEU A 352 13.05 20.36 11.17
CA LEU A 352 12.30 19.36 11.94
C LEU A 352 10.99 18.99 11.24
N VAL A 353 10.24 19.98 10.74
CA VAL A 353 9.00 19.76 9.97
C VAL A 353 9.29 18.93 8.72
N GLN A 354 10.34 19.26 7.97
CA GLN A 354 10.77 18.49 6.80
C GLN A 354 11.12 17.04 7.16
N GLN A 355 11.87 16.83 8.24
CA GLN A 355 12.23 15.48 8.68
C GLN A 355 11.00 14.66 9.07
N VAL A 356 10.02 15.26 9.77
CA VAL A 356 8.77 14.58 10.13
C VAL A 356 7.96 14.22 8.89
N LEU A 357 7.81 15.15 7.93
CA LEU A 357 7.13 14.90 6.65
C LEU A 357 7.79 13.76 5.87
N ASN A 358 9.10 13.87 5.68
CA ASN A 358 9.87 12.87 4.94
C ASN A 358 9.76 11.51 5.60
N VAL A 359 10.03 11.39 6.91
CA VAL A 359 9.99 10.10 7.60
C VAL A 359 8.58 9.52 7.60
N PHE A 360 7.60 10.21 8.19
CA PHE A 360 6.30 9.62 8.51
C PHE A 360 5.29 9.61 7.37
N TYR A 361 5.35 10.59 6.46
CA TYR A 361 4.35 10.72 5.38
C TYR A 361 4.85 10.19 4.05
N PHE A 362 6.16 10.17 3.81
CA PHE A 362 6.70 9.68 2.54
C PHE A 362 7.48 8.37 2.69
N LYS A 363 8.50 8.32 3.54
CA LYS A 363 9.47 7.22 3.60
C LYS A 363 8.89 5.94 4.19
N LEU A 364 7.88 6.02 5.06
CA LEU A 364 7.12 4.83 5.46
C LEU A 364 6.38 4.19 4.26
N ASN A 365 5.85 4.99 3.34
CA ASN A 365 5.12 4.50 2.17
C ASN A 365 6.03 3.90 1.09
N THR A 366 7.35 4.09 1.17
CA THR A 366 8.33 3.43 0.30
C THR A 366 8.69 2.02 0.76
N GLN A 367 8.23 1.62 1.95
CA GLN A 367 8.45 0.27 2.47
C GLN A 367 7.33 -0.68 2.05
N ASP A 368 7.63 -1.98 2.08
CA ASP A 368 6.64 -3.03 1.94
C ASP A 368 6.94 -4.17 2.94
N PRO A 369 6.00 -4.51 3.84
CA PRO A 369 4.73 -3.81 4.12
C PRO A 369 4.93 -2.41 4.72
N VAL A 370 3.95 -1.52 4.54
CA VAL A 370 4.00 -0.12 5.04
C VAL A 370 3.95 -0.10 6.58
N PRO A 371 4.98 0.44 7.28
CA PRO A 371 4.95 0.60 8.72
C PRO A 371 3.96 1.70 9.13
N LEU A 372 3.42 1.55 10.32
CA LEU A 372 2.61 2.56 11.00
C LEU A 372 3.35 3.05 12.25
N PHE A 373 2.92 4.21 12.76
CA PHE A 373 3.45 4.74 14.00
C PHE A 373 2.34 4.98 15.02
N LYS A 374 2.67 4.81 16.31
CA LYS A 374 1.69 4.87 17.40
C LYS A 374 2.32 5.40 18.67
N PHE A 375 1.61 6.29 19.37
CA PHE A 375 1.99 6.74 20.70
C PHE A 375 1.35 5.85 21.77
N TYR A 376 2.02 5.72 22.90
CA TYR A 376 1.48 5.06 24.09
C TYR A 376 0.94 6.10 25.07
N GLU A 377 -0.25 5.84 25.58
CA GLU A 377 -0.93 6.70 26.55
C GLU A 377 -0.35 6.57 27.96
N SER A 378 -0.47 7.64 28.75
CA SER A 378 -0.06 7.62 30.16
C SER A 378 -0.83 6.56 30.94
N GLY A 379 -0.15 5.85 31.84
CA GLY A 379 -0.70 4.75 32.63
C GLY A 379 -0.63 3.37 31.96
N ARG A 380 -0.18 3.28 30.70
CA ARG A 380 0.05 1.97 30.08
C ARG A 380 1.26 1.27 30.72
N LYS A 381 1.17 -0.04 30.96
CA LYS A 381 2.31 -0.83 31.45
C LYS A 381 3.45 -0.83 30.44
N VAL A 382 4.70 -0.77 30.93
CA VAL A 382 5.89 -0.80 30.08
C VAL A 382 6.04 -2.18 29.44
N ASP A 383 6.17 -2.20 28.12
CA ASP A 383 6.54 -3.39 27.34
C ASP A 383 7.88 -3.17 26.65
N THR A 384 8.91 -3.91 27.06
CA THR A 384 10.28 -3.76 26.55
C THR A 384 10.46 -4.23 25.12
N LYS A 385 9.50 -4.96 24.55
CA LYS A 385 9.53 -5.37 23.14
C LYS A 385 9.31 -4.17 22.21
N VAL A 386 8.45 -3.24 22.62
CA VAL A 386 7.97 -2.11 21.80
C VAL A 386 8.31 -0.74 22.37
N MET A 387 8.81 -0.66 23.60
CA MET A 387 9.17 0.59 24.28
C MET A 387 10.64 0.57 24.75
N GLU A 388 11.26 1.74 24.74
CA GLU A 388 12.56 2.03 25.34
C GLU A 388 12.50 3.27 26.23
N GLY A 389 13.32 3.29 27.27
CA GLY A 389 13.40 4.38 28.24
C GLY A 389 14.36 4.07 29.37
N ILE A 390 14.40 4.93 30.37
CA ILE A 390 15.30 4.80 31.52
C ILE A 390 14.48 4.42 32.75
N TRP A 391 14.72 3.22 33.29
CA TRP A 391 14.14 2.75 34.55
C TRP A 391 15.09 1.81 35.27
N ASN A 392 15.09 1.89 36.62
CA ASN A 392 15.93 1.06 37.48
C ASN A 392 15.05 0.01 38.18
N GLY A 393 14.96 -1.18 37.59
CA GLY A 393 14.19 -2.31 38.12
C GLY A 393 13.45 -3.08 37.03
N GLU A 394 12.60 -4.00 37.45
CA GLU A 394 11.79 -4.79 36.52
C GLU A 394 10.76 -3.92 35.79
N PRO A 395 10.65 -4.02 34.45
CA PRO A 395 9.73 -3.21 33.65
C PRO A 395 8.27 -3.30 34.10
N GLY A 396 7.84 -4.45 34.63
CA GLY A 396 6.46 -4.67 35.09
C GLY A 396 6.01 -3.78 36.26
N ASN A 397 6.95 -3.15 36.96
CA ASN A 397 6.67 -2.22 38.06
C ASN A 397 6.48 -0.77 37.60
N PHE A 398 6.59 -0.52 36.29
CA PHE A 398 6.55 0.83 35.72
C PHE A 398 5.42 0.98 34.72
N GLU A 399 4.79 2.15 34.76
CA GLU A 399 3.83 2.60 33.75
C GLU A 399 4.37 3.82 33.02
N VAL A 400 3.90 4.02 31.79
CA VAL A 400 4.23 5.15 30.94
C VAL A 400 3.77 6.43 31.63
N GLU A 401 4.70 7.34 31.89
CA GLU A 401 4.41 8.71 32.28
C GLU A 401 4.00 9.51 31.03
N ILE A 402 4.88 9.50 30.01
CA ILE A 402 4.68 10.14 28.72
C ILE A 402 5.48 9.41 27.62
N CYS A 403 4.86 9.21 26.47
CA CYS A 403 5.51 8.70 25.25
C CYS A 403 6.04 9.89 24.43
N ALA A 404 7.35 10.15 24.49
CA ALA A 404 7.99 11.29 23.80
C ALA A 404 8.04 11.11 22.27
N PHE A 405 8.24 9.86 21.83
CA PHE A 405 8.37 9.50 20.42
C PHE A 405 7.62 8.18 20.15
N PRO A 406 6.88 8.05 19.04
CA PRO A 406 6.05 6.89 18.80
C PRO A 406 6.87 5.63 18.49
N VAL A 407 6.26 4.46 18.64
CA VAL A 407 6.78 3.23 18.03
C VAL A 407 6.55 3.32 16.53
N VAL A 408 7.47 2.78 15.73
CA VAL A 408 7.30 2.59 14.28
C VAL A 408 7.41 1.10 14.01
N ALA A 409 6.33 0.49 13.51
CA ALA A 409 6.24 -0.96 13.33
C ALA A 409 5.28 -1.34 12.20
N VAL A 410 5.51 -2.50 11.61
CA VAL A 410 4.51 -3.16 10.78
C VAL A 410 3.46 -3.78 11.69
N MET A 411 2.21 -3.34 11.53
CA MET A 411 1.08 -3.82 12.32
C MET A 411 0.46 -5.06 11.68
N LYS A 412 0.02 -6.02 12.49
CA LYS A 412 -0.81 -7.15 12.07
C LYS A 412 -1.86 -7.40 13.14
N ASP A 413 -3.15 -7.36 12.78
CA ASP A 413 -4.26 -7.59 13.71
C ASP A 413 -4.15 -6.70 14.98
N GLU A 414 -3.78 -5.43 14.79
CA GLU A 414 -3.52 -4.41 15.83
C GLU A 414 -2.23 -4.59 16.67
N ASP A 415 -1.52 -5.71 16.51
CA ASP A 415 -0.25 -6.00 17.19
C ASP A 415 0.98 -5.56 16.36
N GLU A 416 2.02 -5.09 17.06
CA GLU A 416 3.31 -4.75 16.45
C GLU A 416 4.10 -6.02 16.07
N LYS A 417 4.02 -6.47 14.81
CA LYS A 417 4.70 -7.68 14.35
C LYS A 417 6.20 -7.48 14.14
N ASN A 418 6.58 -6.41 13.44
CA ASN A 418 7.97 -6.07 13.14
C ASN A 418 8.23 -4.63 13.60
N VAL A 419 8.91 -4.47 14.74
CA VAL A 419 9.28 -3.16 15.27
C VAL A 419 10.53 -2.65 14.56
N LEU A 420 10.39 -1.56 13.81
CA LEU A 420 11.52 -0.86 13.18
C LEU A 420 12.21 0.04 14.20
N THR A 421 11.43 0.73 15.03
CA THR A 421 11.94 1.59 16.10
C THR A 421 10.99 1.56 17.28
N LYS A 422 11.54 1.36 18.48
CA LYS A 422 10.76 1.35 19.73
C LYS A 422 10.27 2.75 20.09
N ALA A 423 9.13 2.82 20.77
CA ALA A 423 8.66 4.07 21.35
C ALA A 423 9.59 4.56 22.45
N ARG A 424 9.84 5.87 22.51
CA ARG A 424 10.60 6.48 23.62
C ARG A 424 9.65 6.93 24.71
N VAL A 425 9.76 6.30 25.88
CA VAL A 425 8.87 6.58 27.02
C VAL A 425 9.67 7.04 28.23
N LEU A 426 9.11 8.04 28.93
CA LEU A 426 9.42 8.27 30.34
C LEU A 426 8.43 7.45 31.17
N VAL A 427 8.89 6.97 32.31
CA VAL A 427 8.10 6.07 33.15
C VAL A 427 8.00 6.58 34.58
N ARG A 428 6.96 6.15 35.27
CA ARG A 428 6.78 6.30 36.71
C ARG A 428 6.51 4.93 37.33
N LYS A 429 6.81 4.79 38.62
CA LYS A 429 6.46 3.57 39.35
C LYS A 429 4.94 3.45 39.42
N MET A 430 4.43 2.23 39.26
CA MET A 430 3.04 1.93 39.58
C MET A 430 2.82 2.18 41.07
N GLY A 431 1.77 2.95 41.37
CA GLY A 431 1.37 3.27 42.75
C GLY A 431 0.58 2.16 43.40
#